data_AF-A0A662VBQ9-F1
#
_entry.id   AF-A0A662VBQ9-F1
#
_cell.length_a   1.000
_cell.length_b   1.000
_cell.length_c   1.000
_cell.angle_alpha   90.00
_cell.angle_beta   90.00
_cell.angle_gamma   90.00
#
_symmetry.space_group_name_H-M   'P 1'
#
loop_
_entity.id
_entity.type
_entity.pdbx_description
1 polymer ?
#
loop_
_entity_poly.entity_id
_entity_poly.type
_entity_poly.pdbx_seq_one_letter_code
_entity_poly.pdbx_strand_id
1 'polypeptide(L)'
;MSKEEERYEYPKESEELLKKLEELANTMKDWERKPLVKVGRAIVELIKLPKRETSKRLEPERLALHIRLEDSFKGIFVVESGEFQDIVEALKTKIVTEVAKALDAINRKKRVIEYGL
;
A
#
# COMPACT_ATOMS: atom_id res chain seq x y z
N MET A 1 3.14 9.34 -36.70
CA MET A 1 3.64 10.04 -35.50
C MET A 1 3.78 9.00 -34.40
N SER A 2 4.98 8.42 -34.31
CA SER A 2 5.36 7.45 -33.28
C SER A 2 5.53 8.17 -31.95
N LYS A 3 4.78 7.75 -30.94
CA LYS A 3 5.00 8.17 -29.55
C LYS A 3 6.40 7.68 -29.15
N GLU A 4 7.27 8.61 -28.82
CA GLU A 4 8.52 8.32 -28.13
C GLU A 4 8.16 7.62 -26.82
N GLU A 5 8.49 6.33 -26.73
CA GLU A 5 8.62 5.64 -25.46
C GLU A 5 9.81 6.29 -24.76
N GLU A 6 9.54 7.19 -23.81
CA GLU A 6 10.54 7.65 -22.85
C GLU A 6 11.14 6.42 -22.16
N ARG A 7 12.31 5.99 -22.63
CA ARG A 7 13.15 5.03 -21.92
C ARG A 7 13.60 5.72 -20.64
N TYR A 8 12.89 5.46 -19.55
CA TYR A 8 13.35 5.78 -18.22
C TYR A 8 14.63 4.98 -17.96
N GLU A 9 15.79 5.65 -18.01
CA GLU A 9 17.06 5.08 -17.56
C GLU A 9 17.02 4.98 -16.03
N TYR A 10 16.92 3.76 -15.53
CA TYR A 10 16.97 3.48 -14.11
C TYR A 10 18.43 3.50 -13.63
N PRO A 11 18.74 4.11 -12.46
CA PRO A 11 20.03 3.94 -11.81
C PRO A 11 20.39 2.45 -11.62
N LYS A 12 21.68 2.07 -11.59
CA LYS A 12 22.10 0.66 -11.44
C LYS A 12 21.51 -0.05 -10.21
N GLU A 13 21.35 0.65 -9.09
CA GLU A 13 20.69 0.12 -7.88
C GLU A 13 19.20 -0.16 -8.13
N SER A 14 18.57 0.63 -9.00
CA SER A 14 17.19 0.44 -9.44
C SER A 14 17.06 -0.74 -10.42
N GLU A 15 18.06 -1.04 -11.25
CA GLU A 15 18.03 -2.23 -12.12
C GLU A 15 18.06 -3.54 -11.33
N GLU A 16 18.88 -3.62 -10.27
CA GLU A 16 18.91 -4.81 -9.41
C GLU A 16 17.58 -4.99 -8.67
N LEU A 17 16.99 -3.89 -8.18
CA LEU A 17 15.69 -3.91 -7.54
C LEU A 17 14.59 -4.37 -8.52
N LEU A 18 14.60 -3.84 -9.75
CA LEU A 18 13.65 -4.24 -10.79
C LEU A 18 13.73 -5.74 -11.08
N LYS A 19 14.94 -6.29 -11.26
CA LYS A 19 15.14 -7.73 -11.48
C LYS A 19 14.58 -8.57 -10.32
N LYS A 20 14.84 -8.16 -9.07
CA LYS A 20 14.30 -8.84 -7.88
C LYS A 20 12.78 -8.80 -7.87
N LEU A 21 12.17 -7.66 -8.20
CA LEU A 21 10.71 -7.51 -8.25
C LEU A 21 10.10 -8.34 -9.39
N GLU A 22 10.72 -8.39 -10.56
CA GLU A 22 10.29 -9.26 -11.68
C GLU A 22 10.36 -10.75 -11.30
N GLU A 23 11.45 -11.19 -10.68
CA GLU A 23 11.57 -12.56 -10.19
C GLU A 23 10.49 -12.88 -9.15
N LEU A 24 10.23 -11.97 -8.23
CA LEU A 24 9.16 -12.11 -7.24
C LEU A 24 7.78 -12.18 -7.89
N ALA A 25 7.50 -11.35 -8.90
CA ALA A 25 6.23 -11.37 -9.63
C ALA A 25 5.97 -12.75 -10.28
N ASN A 26 7.02 -13.39 -10.79
CA ASN A 26 6.92 -14.70 -11.45
C ASN A 26 6.87 -15.88 -10.46
N THR A 27 7.54 -15.77 -9.32
CA THR A 27 7.70 -16.88 -8.36
C THR A 27 6.65 -16.91 -7.26
N MET A 28 6.10 -15.74 -6.88
CA MET A 28 5.08 -15.66 -5.84
C MET A 28 3.77 -16.28 -6.31
N LYS A 29 3.04 -16.87 -5.35
CA LYS A 29 1.66 -17.32 -5.54
C LYS A 29 0.69 -16.14 -5.44
N ASP A 30 -0.49 -16.31 -6.02
CA ASP A 30 -1.57 -15.32 -5.89
C ASP A 30 -1.89 -15.06 -4.41
N TRP A 31 -2.00 -13.77 -4.06
CA TRP A 31 -2.21 -13.27 -2.70
C TRP A 31 -1.08 -13.55 -1.70
N GLU A 32 0.04 -14.11 -2.14
CA GLU A 32 1.23 -14.25 -1.30
C GLU A 32 1.75 -12.87 -0.91
N ARG A 33 2.17 -12.74 0.35
CA ARG A 33 2.65 -11.48 0.93
C ARG A 33 4.09 -11.62 1.41
N LYS A 34 4.91 -10.61 1.17
CA LYS A 34 6.27 -10.49 1.69
C LYS A 34 6.44 -9.16 2.43
N PRO A 35 6.61 -9.16 3.77
CA PRO A 35 6.74 -7.93 4.52
C PRO A 35 8.02 -7.20 4.15
N LEU A 36 7.91 -5.88 3.95
CA LEU A 36 9.03 -4.99 3.69
C LEU A 36 9.43 -4.25 4.96
N VAL A 37 8.45 -3.61 5.62
CA VAL A 37 8.67 -2.73 6.77
C VAL A 37 7.52 -2.86 7.76
N LYS A 38 7.84 -2.82 9.06
CA LYS A 38 6.87 -2.68 10.15
C LYS A 38 7.27 -1.50 11.04
N VAL A 39 6.35 -0.55 11.23
CA VAL A 39 6.52 0.59 12.16
C VAL A 39 5.36 0.61 13.14
N GLY A 40 5.65 0.33 14.41
CA GLY A 40 4.61 0.09 15.41
C GLY A 40 3.67 -1.03 14.95
N ARG A 41 2.38 -0.70 14.76
CA ARG A 41 1.35 -1.63 14.24
C ARG A 41 1.12 -1.51 12.73
N ALA A 42 1.75 -0.56 12.05
CA ALA A 42 1.62 -0.42 10.60
C ALA A 42 2.60 -1.35 9.89
N ILE A 43 2.13 -2.05 8.86
CA ILE A 43 2.90 -3.00 8.05
C ILE A 43 2.78 -2.61 6.59
N VAL A 44 3.91 -2.57 5.89
CA VAL A 44 4.01 -2.45 4.44
C VAL A 44 4.58 -3.76 3.89
N GLU A 45 3.86 -4.38 2.96
CA GLU A 45 4.17 -5.69 2.40
C GLU A 45 4.11 -5.62 0.86
N LEU A 46 4.93 -6.39 0.15
CA LEU A 46 4.66 -6.73 -1.25
C LEU A 46 3.59 -7.81 -1.31
N ILE A 47 2.67 -7.70 -2.25
CA ILE A 47 1.66 -8.72 -2.53
C ILE A 47 1.54 -8.98 -4.03
N LYS A 48 1.36 -10.25 -4.41
CA LYS A 48 0.99 -10.61 -5.78
C LYS A 48 -0.52 -10.61 -5.94
N LEU A 49 -1.02 -9.74 -6.81
CA LEU A 49 -2.43 -9.69 -7.18
C LEU A 49 -2.67 -10.66 -8.35
N PRO A 50 -3.71 -11.50 -8.29
CA PRO A 50 -4.04 -12.41 -9.37
C PRO A 50 -4.53 -11.63 -10.60
N LYS A 51 -4.45 -12.28 -11.75
CA LYS A 51 -5.14 -11.82 -12.96
C LYS A 51 -6.65 -11.67 -12.68
N ARG A 52 -7.24 -10.56 -13.11
CA ARG A 52 -8.67 -10.28 -12.95
C ARG A 52 -9.31 -10.01 -14.30
N GLU A 53 -10.39 -10.72 -14.58
CA GLU A 53 -11.25 -10.42 -15.71
C GLU A 53 -12.45 -9.63 -15.21
N THR A 54 -12.52 -8.36 -15.63
CA THR A 54 -13.71 -7.54 -15.47
C THR A 54 -14.51 -7.56 -16.76
N SER A 55 -15.81 -7.22 -16.68
CA SER A 55 -16.69 -7.12 -17.86
C SER A 55 -16.19 -6.17 -18.94
N LYS A 56 -15.21 -5.30 -18.63
CA LYS A 56 -14.66 -4.30 -19.54
C LYS A 56 -13.17 -4.48 -19.85
N ARG A 57 -12.39 -5.13 -18.98
CA ARG A 57 -10.93 -5.22 -19.10
C ARG A 57 -10.35 -6.47 -18.44
N LEU A 58 -9.28 -6.96 -19.04
CA LEU A 58 -8.42 -8.01 -18.49
C LEU A 58 -7.24 -7.32 -17.79
N GLU A 59 -7.16 -7.45 -16.48
CA GLU A 59 -6.05 -6.96 -15.68
C GLU A 59 -5.07 -8.11 -15.43
N PRO A 60 -3.79 -8.00 -15.87
CA PRO A 60 -2.80 -9.05 -15.67
C PRO A 60 -2.43 -9.19 -14.19
N GLU A 61 -1.75 -10.29 -13.87
CA GLU A 61 -1.08 -10.43 -12.58
C GLU A 61 -0.04 -9.32 -12.39
N ARG A 62 0.11 -8.85 -11.16
CA ARG A 62 1.02 -7.75 -10.83
C ARG A 62 1.37 -7.73 -9.35
N LEU A 63 2.51 -7.13 -9.04
CA LEU A 63 2.86 -6.80 -7.66
C LEU A 63 2.20 -5.48 -7.24
N ALA A 64 1.88 -5.39 -5.96
CA ALA A 64 1.42 -4.17 -5.32
C ALA A 64 2.05 -4.05 -3.93
N LEU A 65 2.13 -2.82 -3.42
CA LEU A 65 2.34 -2.57 -2.00
C LEU A 65 1.00 -2.71 -1.28
N HIS A 66 1.00 -3.44 -0.18
CA HIS A 66 -0.12 -3.57 0.72
C HIS A 66 0.21 -2.87 2.04
N ILE A 67 -0.51 -1.78 2.33
CA ILE A 67 -0.34 -0.98 3.55
C ILE A 67 -1.52 -1.27 4.47
N ARG A 68 -1.24 -1.80 5.66
CA ARG A 68 -2.27 -2.19 6.62
C ARG A 68 -1.80 -2.03 8.06
N LEU A 69 -2.75 -2.13 8.99
CA LEU A 69 -2.43 -2.40 10.39
C LEU A 69 -2.32 -3.91 10.62
N GLU A 70 -1.51 -4.30 11.60
CA GLU A 70 -1.20 -5.70 11.93
C GLU A 70 -2.44 -6.56 12.15
N ASP A 71 -3.43 -6.04 12.89
CA ASP A 71 -4.68 -6.74 13.19
C ASP A 71 -5.79 -6.44 12.17
N SER A 72 -5.47 -5.69 11.12
CA SER A 72 -6.43 -5.35 10.07
C SER A 72 -6.30 -6.31 8.90
N PHE A 73 -7.39 -7.01 8.61
CA PHE A 73 -7.56 -7.73 7.35
C PHE A 73 -7.76 -6.78 6.16
N LYS A 74 -8.14 -5.53 6.43
CA LYS A 74 -8.32 -4.47 5.43
C LYS A 74 -7.03 -3.67 5.28
N GLY A 75 -6.72 -3.25 4.05
CA GLY A 75 -5.55 -2.44 3.74
C GLY A 75 -5.73 -1.73 2.41
N ILE A 76 -4.78 -0.86 2.11
CA ILE A 76 -4.70 -0.15 0.84
C ILE A 76 -3.71 -0.91 -0.05
N PHE A 77 -4.13 -1.20 -1.27
CA PHE A 77 -3.25 -1.73 -2.31
C PHE A 77 -2.79 -0.56 -3.18
N VAL A 78 -1.49 -0.45 -3.36
CA VAL A 78 -0.85 0.60 -4.15
C VAL A 78 -0.06 -0.06 -5.26
N VAL A 79 -0.47 0.19 -6.50
CA VAL A 79 0.12 -0.42 -7.70
C VAL A 79 1.09 0.54 -8.37
N GLU A 80 0.83 1.84 -8.25
CA GLU A 80 1.61 2.88 -8.92
C GLU A 80 2.28 3.83 -7.91
N SER A 81 3.44 4.36 -8.29
CA SER A 81 4.19 5.30 -7.43
C SER A 81 3.42 6.60 -7.19
N GLY A 82 2.60 7.05 -8.13
CA GLY A 82 1.73 8.23 -7.98
C GLY A 82 0.71 8.05 -6.85
N GLU A 83 0.02 6.90 -6.81
CA GLU A 83 -0.91 6.57 -5.73
C GLU A 83 -0.22 6.59 -4.36
N PHE A 84 1.01 6.07 -4.28
CA PHE A 84 1.78 6.10 -3.04
C PHE A 84 2.11 7.52 -2.60
N GLN A 85 2.57 8.37 -3.53
CA GLN A 85 2.89 9.76 -3.27
C GLN A 85 1.67 10.55 -2.80
N ASP A 86 0.52 10.35 -3.45
CA ASP A 86 -0.75 10.99 -3.09
C ASP A 86 -1.18 10.60 -1.66
N ILE A 87 -1.07 9.32 -1.30
CA ILE A 87 -1.37 8.85 0.07
C ILE A 87 -0.43 9.51 1.08
N VAL A 88 0.87 9.52 0.80
CA VAL A 88 1.87 10.11 1.71
C VAL A 88 1.59 11.61 1.91
N GLU A 89 1.26 12.34 0.85
CA GLU A 89 0.97 13.77 0.94
C GLU A 89 -0.34 14.05 1.68
N ALA A 90 -1.39 13.27 1.40
CA ALA A 90 -2.64 13.35 2.13
C ALA A 90 -2.44 13.14 3.64
N LEU A 91 -1.64 12.14 4.03
CA LEU A 91 -1.36 11.82 5.44
C LEU A 91 -0.50 12.88 6.16
N LYS A 92 0.35 13.61 5.42
CA LYS A 92 1.13 14.73 5.97
C LYS A 92 0.29 15.98 6.22
N THR A 93 -0.91 16.07 5.64
CA THR A 93 -1.73 17.26 5.75
C THR A 93 -2.15 17.51 7.20
N LYS A 94 -1.99 18.76 7.65
CA LYS A 94 -2.29 19.18 9.03
C LYS A 94 -3.70 18.79 9.48
N ILE A 95 -4.70 18.94 8.60
CA ILE A 95 -6.10 18.61 8.90
C ILE A 95 -6.26 17.13 9.32
N VAL A 96 -5.57 16.20 8.64
CA VAL A 96 -5.64 14.77 8.94
C VAL A 96 -5.05 14.49 10.33
N THR A 97 -3.92 15.12 10.64
CA THR A 97 -3.28 14.99 11.96
C THR A 97 -4.16 15.55 13.09
N GLU A 98 -4.80 16.69 12.87
CA GLU A 98 -5.71 17.31 13.86
C GLU A 98 -6.95 16.44 14.09
N VAL A 99 -7.57 15.95 13.02
CA VAL A 99 -8.72 15.04 13.10
C VAL A 99 -8.34 13.75 13.84
N ALA A 100 -7.18 13.15 13.55
CA ALA A 100 -6.70 11.96 14.24
C ALA A 100 -6.58 12.19 15.76
N LYS A 101 -5.99 13.32 16.18
CA LYS A 101 -5.89 13.69 17.61
C LYS A 101 -7.26 13.91 18.25
N ALA A 102 -8.20 14.53 17.54
CA ALA A 102 -9.56 14.74 18.04
C ALA A 102 -10.30 13.42 18.24
N LEU A 103 -10.13 12.45 17.32
CA LEU A 103 -10.69 11.10 17.45
C LEU A 103 -10.18 10.40 18.71
N ASP A 104 -8.89 10.51 19.03
CA ASP A 104 -8.33 9.95 20.26
C ASP A 104 -9.02 10.53 21.51
N ALA A 105 -9.21 11.85 21.55
CA ALA A 105 -9.88 12.51 22.67
C ALA A 105 -11.34 12.05 22.83
N ILE A 106 -12.07 11.89 21.71
CA ILE A 106 -13.45 11.40 21.72
C ILE A 106 -13.52 9.95 22.21
N ASN A 107 -12.67 9.09 21.66
CA ASN A 107 -12.69 7.66 21.98
C ASN A 107 -12.24 7.37 23.41
N ARG A 108 -11.29 8.14 23.95
CA ARG A 108 -10.92 8.08 25.38
C ARG A 108 -12.10 8.39 26.29
N LYS A 109 -12.88 9.45 25.98
CA LYS A 109 -14.07 9.81 26.77
C LYS A 109 -15.12 8.69 26.79
N LYS A 110 -15.34 8.03 25.65
CA LYS A 110 -16.30 6.90 25.55
C LYS A 110 -15.89 5.69 26.38
N ARG A 111 -14.59 5.38 26.46
CA ARG A 111 -14.08 4.26 27.27
C ARG A 111 -14.27 4.44 28.78
N VAL A 112 -14.41 5.68 29.26
CA VAL A 112 -14.54 5.97 30.70
C VAL A 112 -15.98 5.78 31.20
N ILE A 113 -16.96 5.51 30.32
CA ILE A 113 -18.38 5.43 30.68
C ILE A 113 -18.81 3.99 31.06
N GLU A 114 -18.01 2.96 30.79
CA GLU A 114 -18.31 1.57 31.19
C GLU A 114 -17.62 1.20 32.51
N TYR A 115 -18.12 1.72 33.62
CA TYR A 115 -18.26 1.04 34.92
C TYR A 115 -19.34 1.78 35.72
N GLY A 116 -20.55 1.74 35.17
CA GLY A 116 -21.76 2.17 35.84
C GLY A 116 -22.81 1.07 35.72
N LEU A 117 -22.56 -0.07 36.39
CA LEU A 117 -23.50 -1.00 37.03
C LEU A 117 -22.77 -2.30 37.41
#